data_AF-A0A520DPW2-F1
#
_entry.id   AF-A0A520DPW2-F1
#
_cell.length_a   1.000
_cell.length_b   1.000
_cell.length_c   1.000
_cell.angle_alpha   90.00
_cell.angle_beta   90.00
_cell.angle_gamma   90.00
#
_symmetry.space_group_name_H-M   'P 1'
#
loop_
_entity.id
_entity.type
_entity.pdbx_description
1 polymer ?
#
loop_
_entity_poly.entity_id
_entity_poly.type
_entity_poly.pdbx_seq_one_letter_code
_entity_poly.pdbx_strand_id
1 'polypeptide(L)'
;MIFLSFAIGDKVRILKTTKDKAQQKMIRQMVVNATLKDTINRELETKVEERTREVYHKSLIIESKNQALEEVNTLLQKQAEEISRMNALLAQDNEELQENVEKVTRDRVMNTEVDFEEFSKIYPDKEACYNFLAELKWSNGYQCRRCSNDHYFNGHILNSRRCSKCGYEESVTTYTIFHGTRIPINKAFYMIFLIYSSKGKISSHKLSEILSIRQSTCWTFGARIKKVMEDRKKTLKKTGKNGWSQLVIE
;
A
#
# COMPACT_ATOMS: atom_id res chain seq x y z
N MET A 1 97.30 33.39 68.67
CA MET A 1 97.30 33.16 67.21
C MET A 1 97.17 31.69 66.81
N ILE A 2 98.05 30.77 67.26
CA ILE A 2 98.11 29.38 66.74
C ILE A 2 96.81 28.56 66.90
N PHE A 3 96.08 28.70 68.02
CA PHE A 3 94.82 27.97 68.25
C PHE A 3 93.69 28.35 67.27
N LEU A 4 93.64 29.60 66.80
CA LEU A 4 92.64 30.04 65.82
C LEU A 4 92.88 29.42 64.44
N SER A 5 94.12 29.33 63.99
CA SER A 5 94.46 28.65 62.73
C SER A 5 94.12 27.15 62.76
N PHE A 6 94.27 26.49 63.91
CA PHE A 6 93.91 25.07 64.06
C PHE A 6 92.39 24.88 64.00
N ALA A 7 91.62 25.69 64.73
CA ALA A 7 90.15 25.63 64.71
C ALA A 7 89.55 25.97 63.33
N ILE A 8 90.17 26.89 62.57
CA ILE A 8 89.80 27.17 61.17
C ILE A 8 90.12 25.97 60.28
N GLY A 9 91.30 25.36 60.42
CA GLY A 9 91.71 24.16 59.69
C GLY A 9 90.75 22.98 59.90
N ASP A 10 90.36 22.73 61.16
CA ASP A 10 89.39 21.68 61.49
C ASP A 10 87.99 22.01 60.95
N LYS A 11 87.52 23.26 61.04
CA LYS A 11 86.25 23.66 60.39
C LYS A 11 86.28 23.44 58.89
N VAL A 12 87.37 23.79 58.20
CA VAL A 12 87.53 23.57 56.75
C VAL A 12 87.56 22.06 56.43
N ARG A 13 88.23 21.24 57.24
CA ARG A 13 88.25 19.77 57.10
C ARG A 13 86.87 19.14 57.33
N ILE A 14 86.11 19.62 58.32
CA ILE A 14 84.73 19.19 58.57
C ILE A 14 83.81 19.61 57.41
N LEU A 15 83.88 20.86 56.95
CA LEU A 15 83.09 21.33 55.82
C LEU A 15 83.40 20.54 54.53
N LYS A 16 84.69 20.30 54.24
CA LYS A 16 85.10 19.45 53.12
C LYS A 16 84.54 18.03 53.23
N THR A 17 84.74 17.35 54.36
CA THR A 17 84.23 15.98 54.55
C THR A 17 82.69 15.89 54.55
N THR A 18 81.97 16.91 55.02
CA THR A 18 80.50 16.96 54.87
C THR A 18 80.05 17.19 53.43
N LYS A 19 80.74 18.04 52.66
CA LYS A 19 80.50 18.24 51.22
C LYS A 19 80.79 16.97 50.44
N ASP A 20 81.93 16.32 50.69
CA ASP A 20 82.33 15.08 50.03
C ASP A 20 81.31 13.96 50.31
N LYS A 21 80.81 13.83 51.55
CA LYS A 21 79.72 12.91 51.90
C LYS A 21 78.40 13.23 51.19
N ALA A 22 78.05 14.52 51.04
CA ALA A 22 76.86 14.94 50.30
C ALA A 22 76.98 14.63 48.80
N GLN A 23 78.15 14.90 48.20
CA GLN A 23 78.44 14.56 46.81
C GLN A 23 78.42 13.04 46.59
N GLN A 24 79.00 12.24 47.50
CA GLN A 24 78.91 10.78 47.42
C GLN A 24 77.47 10.25 47.49
N LYS A 25 76.62 10.82 48.35
CA LYS A 25 75.18 10.48 48.39
C LYS A 25 74.48 10.85 47.08
N MET A 26 74.76 12.03 46.53
CA MET A 26 74.20 12.48 45.25
C MET A 26 74.62 11.56 44.10
N ILE A 27 75.90 11.20 44.00
CA ILE A 27 76.42 10.27 42.99
C ILE A 27 75.74 8.90 43.12
N ARG A 28 75.60 8.35 44.34
CA ARG A 28 74.87 7.09 44.56
C ARG A 28 73.42 7.18 44.11
N GLN A 29 72.71 8.26 44.43
CA GLN A 29 71.33 8.47 44.00
C GLN A 29 71.22 8.60 42.47
N MET A 30 72.16 9.30 41.83
CA MET A 30 72.19 9.43 40.37
C MET A 30 72.44 8.08 39.68
N VAL A 31 73.33 7.25 40.22
CA VAL A 31 73.55 5.87 39.73
C VAL A 31 72.29 5.03 39.87
N VAL A 32 71.64 5.04 41.05
CA VAL A 32 70.39 4.31 41.26
C VAL A 32 69.29 4.78 40.31
N ASN A 33 69.11 6.10 40.16
CA ASN A 33 68.12 6.67 39.24
C ASN A 33 68.40 6.31 37.78
N ALA A 34 69.67 6.29 37.35
CA ALA A 34 70.06 5.83 36.01
C ALA A 34 69.70 4.35 35.82
N THR A 35 70.09 3.47 36.75
CA THR A 35 69.75 2.04 36.66
C THR A 35 68.25 1.76 36.64
N LEU A 36 67.46 2.49 37.45
CA LEU A 36 66.00 2.36 37.45
C LEU A 36 65.39 2.82 36.13
N LYS A 37 65.87 3.95 35.59
CA LYS A 37 65.43 4.46 34.28
C LYS A 37 65.75 3.46 33.17
N ASP A 38 66.94 2.88 33.16
CA ASP A 38 67.35 1.90 32.13
C ASP A 38 66.52 0.61 32.21
N THR A 39 66.21 0.11 33.42
CA THR A 39 65.31 -1.04 33.61
C THR A 39 63.89 -0.73 33.14
N ILE A 40 63.32 0.41 33.56
CA ILE A 40 61.96 0.83 33.18
C ILE A 40 61.86 1.04 31.66
N ASN A 41 62.86 1.67 31.04
CA ASN A 41 62.89 1.85 29.59
C ASN A 41 62.87 0.51 28.85
N ARG A 42 63.67 -0.47 29.27
CA ARG A 42 63.67 -1.81 28.66
C ARG A 42 62.33 -2.53 28.84
N GLU A 43 61.69 -2.44 30.00
CA GLU A 43 60.35 -3.00 30.22
C GLU A 43 59.26 -2.29 29.40
N LEU A 44 59.43 -0.99 29.12
CA LEU A 44 58.52 -0.25 28.25
C LEU A 44 58.75 -0.62 26.79
N GLU A 45 59.99 -0.77 26.35
CA GLU A 45 60.34 -1.21 24.99
C GLU A 45 59.75 -2.58 24.67
N THR A 46 59.88 -3.58 25.56
CA THR A 46 59.29 -4.90 25.35
C THR A 46 57.76 -4.86 25.30
N LYS A 47 57.11 -4.14 26.23
CA LYS A 47 55.64 -3.97 26.23
C LYS A 47 55.14 -3.23 24.99
N VAL A 48 55.86 -2.21 24.52
CA VAL A 48 55.53 -1.50 23.27
C VAL A 48 55.65 -2.44 22.07
N GLU A 49 56.69 -3.27 22.01
CA GLU A 49 56.85 -4.25 20.93
C GLU A 49 55.72 -5.29 20.91
N GLU A 50 55.40 -5.90 22.06
CA GLU A 50 54.28 -6.84 22.22
C GLU A 50 52.95 -6.23 21.77
N ARG A 51 52.64 -5.02 22.26
CA ARG A 51 51.42 -4.29 21.89
C ARG A 51 51.39 -3.92 20.41
N THR A 52 52.53 -3.60 19.81
CA THR A 52 52.63 -3.28 18.38
C THR A 52 52.33 -4.52 17.52
N ARG A 53 52.88 -5.68 17.88
CA ARG A 53 52.59 -6.97 17.21
C ARG A 53 51.10 -7.34 17.35
N GLU A 54 50.51 -7.17 18.53
CA GLU A 54 49.07 -7.39 18.75
C GLU A 54 48.18 -6.52 17.86
N VAL A 55 48.48 -5.21 17.79
CA VAL A 55 47.70 -4.25 17.00
C VAL A 55 47.84 -4.55 15.51
N TYR A 56 49.05 -4.89 15.05
CA TYR A 56 49.30 -5.30 13.67
C TYR A 56 48.48 -6.55 13.29
N HIS A 57 48.50 -7.60 14.12
CA HIS A 57 47.72 -8.81 13.88
C HIS A 57 46.20 -8.54 13.86
N LYS A 58 45.69 -7.68 14.76
CA LYS A 58 44.29 -7.25 14.77
C LYS A 58 43.93 -6.45 13.51
N SER A 59 44.83 -5.60 13.02
CA SER A 59 44.66 -4.84 11.77
C SER A 59 44.43 -5.76 10.58
N LEU A 60 45.27 -6.79 10.41
CA LEU A 60 45.13 -7.78 9.32
C LEU A 60 43.80 -8.55 9.36
N ILE A 61 43.32 -8.89 10.55
CA ILE A 61 42.01 -9.54 10.71
C ILE A 61 40.87 -8.59 10.36
N ILE A 62 40.95 -7.32 10.75
CA ILE A 62 39.94 -6.31 10.41
C ILE A 62 39.91 -6.08 8.90
N GLU A 63 41.07 -6.00 8.24
CA GLU A 63 41.18 -5.82 6.80
C GLU A 63 40.55 -6.98 6.02
N SER A 64 40.87 -8.23 6.36
CA SER A 64 40.25 -9.40 5.73
C SER A 64 38.74 -9.51 5.98
N LYS A 65 38.26 -9.11 7.16
CA LYS A 65 36.81 -9.04 7.46
C LYS A 65 36.10 -7.93 6.70
N ASN A 66 36.73 -6.77 6.53
CA ASN A 66 36.15 -5.66 5.77
C ASN A 66 36.01 -6.06 4.30
N GLN A 67 37.01 -6.71 3.70
CA GLN A 67 36.93 -7.25 2.33
C GLN A 67 35.76 -8.22 2.17
N ALA A 68 35.61 -9.21 3.07
CA ALA A 68 34.50 -10.16 3.04
C ALA A 68 33.12 -9.49 3.25
N LEU A 69 33.04 -8.44 4.08
CA LEU A 69 31.83 -7.65 4.27
C LEU A 69 31.47 -6.83 3.01
N GLU A 70 32.46 -6.27 2.33
CA GLU A 70 32.30 -5.57 1.04
C GLU A 70 31.67 -6.51 0.00
N GLU A 71 32.23 -7.71 -0.17
CA GLU A 71 31.71 -8.74 -1.08
C GLU A 71 30.25 -9.11 -0.77
N VAL A 72 29.93 -9.42 0.49
CA VAL A 72 28.57 -9.76 0.93
C VAL A 72 27.61 -8.59 0.71
N ASN A 73 28.02 -7.35 0.99
CA ASN A 73 27.19 -6.17 0.75
C ASN A 73 26.86 -6.00 -0.74
N THR A 74 27.82 -6.20 -1.66
CA THR A 74 27.53 -6.13 -3.10
C THR A 74 26.57 -7.22 -3.58
N LEU A 75 26.61 -8.41 -2.95
CA LEU A 75 25.67 -9.50 -3.26
C LEU A 75 24.25 -9.17 -2.75
N LEU A 76 24.14 -8.65 -1.52
CA LEU A 76 22.87 -8.23 -0.94
C LEU A 76 22.21 -7.08 -1.73
N GLN A 77 23.00 -6.14 -2.25
CA GLN A 77 22.51 -5.08 -3.13
C GLN A 77 21.89 -5.65 -4.41
N LYS A 78 22.59 -6.58 -5.10
CA LYS A 78 22.06 -7.24 -6.30
C LYS A 78 20.77 -8.02 -6.01
N GLN A 79 20.70 -8.74 -4.89
CA GLN A 79 19.49 -9.45 -4.47
C GLN A 79 18.33 -8.49 -4.17
N ALA A 80 18.60 -7.34 -3.55
CA ALA A 80 17.58 -6.31 -3.32
C ALA A 80 17.04 -5.71 -4.63
N GLU A 81 17.91 -5.49 -5.64
CA GLU A 81 17.50 -5.06 -6.98
C GLU A 81 16.64 -6.11 -7.69
N GLU A 82 17.01 -7.40 -7.64
CA GLU A 82 16.21 -8.50 -8.19
C GLU A 82 14.84 -8.64 -7.53
N ILE A 83 14.79 -8.56 -6.19
CA ILE A 83 13.52 -8.60 -5.43
C ILE A 83 12.65 -7.39 -5.79
N SER A 84 13.21 -6.19 -5.88
CA SER A 84 12.50 -4.99 -6.29
C SER A 84 11.89 -5.13 -7.70
N ARG A 85 12.66 -5.69 -8.64
CA ARG A 85 12.20 -5.97 -10.00
C ARG A 85 11.08 -7.01 -10.04
N MET A 86 11.19 -8.10 -9.28
CA MET A 86 10.13 -9.12 -9.21
C MET A 86 8.84 -8.55 -8.59
N ASN A 87 8.96 -7.75 -7.52
CA ASN A 87 7.82 -7.11 -6.88
C ASN A 87 7.07 -6.15 -7.83
N ALA A 88 7.78 -5.43 -8.70
CA ALA A 88 7.17 -4.57 -9.71
C ALA A 88 6.37 -5.37 -10.76
N LEU A 89 6.91 -6.51 -11.23
CA LEU A 89 6.19 -7.40 -12.16
C LEU A 89 4.95 -8.02 -11.49
N LEU A 90 5.08 -8.52 -10.26
CA LEU A 90 3.96 -9.08 -9.50
C LEU A 90 2.87 -8.03 -9.22
N ALA A 91 3.22 -6.75 -9.04
CA ALA A 91 2.23 -5.69 -8.89
C ALA A 91 1.41 -5.48 -10.18
N GLN A 92 2.08 -5.46 -11.34
CA GLN A 92 1.43 -5.36 -12.65
C GLN A 92 0.53 -6.57 -12.93
N ASP A 93 1.02 -7.79 -12.71
CA ASP A 93 0.23 -9.02 -12.90
C ASP A 93 -1.00 -9.05 -11.99
N ASN A 94 -0.89 -8.56 -10.74
CA ASN A 94 -2.02 -8.48 -9.81
C ASN A 94 -3.10 -7.47 -10.27
N GLU A 95 -2.69 -6.33 -10.86
CA GLU A 95 -3.61 -5.34 -11.43
C GLU A 95 -4.38 -5.93 -12.62
N GLU A 96 -3.67 -6.56 -13.58
CA GLU A 96 -4.28 -7.24 -14.72
C GLU A 96 -5.21 -8.39 -14.28
N LEU A 97 -4.83 -9.17 -13.26
CA LEU A 97 -5.68 -10.23 -12.72
C LEU A 97 -6.95 -9.68 -12.06
N GLN A 98 -6.89 -8.53 -11.38
CA GLN A 98 -8.08 -7.89 -10.80
C GLN A 98 -9.05 -7.42 -11.90
N GLU A 99 -8.56 -6.71 -12.92
CA GLU A 99 -9.40 -6.29 -14.06
C GLU A 99 -10.05 -7.50 -14.77
N ASN A 100 -9.27 -8.55 -15.01
CA ASN A 100 -9.76 -9.77 -15.65
C ASN A 100 -10.79 -10.50 -14.76
N VAL A 101 -10.59 -10.57 -13.45
CA VAL A 101 -11.57 -11.15 -12.52
C VAL A 101 -12.86 -10.33 -12.52
N GLU A 102 -12.81 -9.00 -12.42
CA GLU A 102 -14.02 -8.17 -12.50
C GLU A 102 -14.80 -8.39 -13.80
N LYS A 103 -14.09 -8.40 -14.92
CA LYS A 103 -14.65 -8.62 -16.26
C LYS A 103 -15.28 -10.01 -16.40
N VAL A 104 -14.56 -11.06 -15.98
CA VAL A 104 -15.06 -12.45 -16.02
C VAL A 104 -16.23 -12.64 -15.05
N THR A 105 -16.20 -12.08 -13.85
CA THR A 105 -17.33 -12.11 -12.91
C THR A 105 -18.54 -11.39 -13.49
N ARG A 106 -18.35 -10.22 -14.10
CA ARG A 106 -19.39 -9.49 -14.83
C ARG A 106 -20.00 -10.34 -15.94
N ASP A 107 -19.17 -10.93 -16.81
CA ASP A 107 -19.61 -11.77 -17.92
C ASP A 107 -20.28 -13.08 -17.46
N ARG A 108 -19.83 -13.67 -16.34
CA ARG A 108 -20.39 -14.91 -15.77
C ARG A 108 -21.79 -14.67 -15.19
N VAL A 109 -22.01 -13.54 -14.53
CA VAL A 109 -23.34 -13.11 -14.07
C VAL A 109 -24.30 -12.77 -15.25
N MET A 110 -23.79 -12.59 -16.46
CA MET A 110 -24.63 -12.50 -17.67
C MET A 110 -24.98 -13.86 -18.30
N ASN A 111 -24.62 -14.99 -17.66
CA ASN A 111 -25.00 -16.33 -18.09
C ASN A 111 -26.21 -16.88 -17.29
N THR A 112 -26.86 -17.95 -17.76
CA THR A 112 -28.25 -18.29 -17.38
C THR A 112 -28.50 -18.82 -15.97
N GLU A 113 -27.47 -19.08 -15.16
CA GLU A 113 -27.57 -19.72 -13.84
C GLU A 113 -26.81 -18.91 -12.78
N VAL A 114 -27.49 -17.90 -12.21
CA VAL A 114 -26.89 -16.99 -11.22
C VAL A 114 -27.83 -16.89 -10.03
N ASP A 115 -27.28 -17.13 -8.85
CA ASP A 115 -28.00 -16.94 -7.59
C ASP A 115 -28.05 -15.45 -7.19
N PHE A 116 -29.00 -15.10 -6.33
CA PHE A 116 -29.23 -13.73 -5.88
C PHE A 116 -27.97 -13.10 -5.26
N GLU A 117 -27.15 -13.89 -4.56
CA GLU A 117 -25.92 -13.43 -3.93
C GLU A 117 -24.86 -12.97 -4.96
N GLU A 118 -24.69 -13.69 -6.08
CA GLU A 118 -23.71 -13.34 -7.11
C GLU A 118 -24.18 -12.13 -7.93
N PHE A 119 -25.50 -12.00 -8.19
CA PHE A 119 -26.07 -10.77 -8.75
C PHE A 119 -25.92 -9.57 -7.79
N SER A 120 -26.12 -9.78 -6.49
CA SER A 120 -25.96 -8.76 -5.47
C SER A 120 -24.51 -8.34 -5.22
N LYS A 121 -23.51 -9.07 -5.71
CA LYS A 121 -22.09 -8.62 -5.68
C LYS A 121 -21.80 -7.54 -6.72
N ILE A 122 -22.49 -7.56 -7.86
CA ILE A 122 -22.35 -6.54 -8.92
C ILE A 122 -23.24 -5.33 -8.67
N TYR A 123 -24.43 -5.55 -8.10
CA TYR A 123 -25.37 -4.48 -7.72
C TYR A 123 -25.68 -4.51 -6.21
N PRO A 124 -24.68 -4.26 -5.35
CA PRO A 124 -24.84 -4.39 -3.89
C PRO A 124 -25.79 -3.37 -3.29
N ASP A 125 -25.81 -2.16 -3.86
CA ASP A 125 -26.56 -1.03 -3.32
C ASP A 125 -27.39 -0.30 -4.39
N LYS A 126 -28.01 0.78 -3.93
CA LYS A 126 -28.80 1.67 -4.76
C LYS A 126 -27.94 2.50 -5.73
N GLU A 127 -26.69 2.78 -5.36
CA GLU A 127 -25.79 3.68 -6.08
C GLU A 127 -25.24 3.00 -7.33
N ALA A 128 -24.74 1.76 -7.22
CA ALA A 128 -24.34 0.91 -8.33
C ALA A 128 -25.46 0.73 -9.36
N CYS A 129 -26.69 0.47 -8.91
CA CYS A 129 -27.87 0.42 -9.80
C CYS A 129 -28.12 1.76 -10.50
N TYR A 130 -27.99 2.88 -9.79
CA TYR A 130 -28.26 4.21 -10.33
C TYR A 130 -27.16 4.70 -11.28
N ASN A 131 -25.89 4.34 -11.03
CA ASN A 131 -24.76 4.57 -11.93
C ASN A 131 -24.99 3.87 -13.27
N PHE A 132 -25.27 2.56 -13.23
CA PHE A 132 -25.60 1.78 -14.42
C PHE A 132 -26.80 2.35 -15.19
N LEU A 133 -27.87 2.77 -14.50
CA LEU A 133 -29.00 3.45 -15.17
C LEU A 133 -28.58 4.75 -15.84
N ALA A 134 -27.73 5.56 -15.22
CA ALA A 134 -27.30 6.85 -15.75
C ALA A 134 -26.43 6.69 -17.01
N GLU A 135 -25.44 5.78 -16.96
CA GLU A 135 -24.60 5.41 -18.09
C GLU A 135 -25.43 4.92 -19.28
N LEU A 136 -26.35 3.99 -19.02
CA LEU A 136 -27.20 3.40 -20.06
C LEU A 136 -28.14 4.46 -20.66
N LYS A 137 -28.85 5.22 -19.81
CA LYS A 137 -29.89 6.20 -20.20
C LYS A 137 -29.35 7.38 -20.99
N TRP A 138 -28.16 7.86 -20.64
CA TRP A 138 -27.53 9.04 -21.26
C TRP A 138 -26.21 8.70 -21.97
N SER A 139 -26.07 7.45 -22.42
CA SER A 139 -24.98 6.95 -23.27
C SER A 139 -24.79 7.79 -24.54
N ASN A 140 -25.90 8.27 -25.12
CA ASN A 140 -25.91 9.17 -26.29
C ASN A 140 -25.96 10.67 -25.91
N GLY A 141 -25.59 11.02 -24.68
CA GLY A 141 -25.67 12.38 -24.13
C GLY A 141 -26.95 12.68 -23.35
N TYR A 142 -26.98 13.85 -22.69
CA TYR A 142 -28.20 14.38 -22.07
C TYR A 142 -28.97 15.24 -23.08
N GLN A 143 -30.29 15.12 -23.07
CA GLN A 143 -31.17 16.09 -23.71
C GLN A 143 -32.43 16.26 -22.86
N CYS A 144 -32.66 17.48 -22.36
CA CYS A 144 -33.79 17.79 -21.49
C CYS A 144 -35.13 17.60 -22.24
N ARG A 145 -35.94 16.64 -21.80
CA ARG A 145 -37.25 16.32 -22.41
C ARG A 145 -38.26 17.48 -22.44
N ARG A 146 -38.05 18.56 -21.68
CA ARG A 146 -38.93 19.75 -21.66
C ARG A 146 -38.52 20.91 -22.57
N CYS A 147 -37.23 21.05 -22.91
CA CYS A 147 -36.73 22.22 -23.64
C CYS A 147 -35.57 21.94 -24.60
N SER A 148 -35.24 20.65 -24.81
CA SER A 148 -34.19 20.14 -25.69
C SER A 148 -32.76 20.60 -25.41
N ASN A 149 -32.53 21.27 -24.28
CA ASN A 149 -31.21 21.69 -23.81
C ASN A 149 -30.36 20.47 -23.39
N ASP A 150 -29.11 20.45 -23.82
CA ASP A 150 -28.09 19.41 -23.62
C ASP A 150 -27.23 19.63 -22.35
N HIS A 151 -27.13 20.87 -21.87
CA HIS A 151 -26.41 21.20 -20.64
C HIS A 151 -27.24 20.87 -19.38
N TYR A 152 -26.58 20.34 -18.36
CA TYR A 152 -27.17 19.97 -17.06
C TYR A 152 -26.21 20.22 -15.89
N PHE A 153 -26.78 20.29 -14.70
CA PHE A 153 -26.11 20.19 -13.40
C PHE A 153 -26.58 18.92 -12.68
N ASN A 154 -25.84 18.48 -11.65
CA ASN A 154 -26.31 17.41 -10.78
C ASN A 154 -27.60 17.85 -10.08
N GLY A 155 -28.62 16.99 -10.09
CA GLY A 155 -29.88 17.23 -9.35
C GLY A 155 -29.80 16.81 -7.89
N HIS A 156 -30.92 16.92 -7.18
CA HIS A 156 -31.02 16.57 -5.75
C HIS A 156 -31.11 15.06 -5.52
N ILE A 157 -31.66 14.31 -6.48
CA ILE A 157 -31.67 12.84 -6.45
C ILE A 157 -30.33 12.31 -7.00
N LEU A 158 -29.76 11.28 -6.37
CA LEU A 158 -28.53 10.63 -6.83
C LEU A 158 -28.59 10.31 -8.33
N ASN A 159 -27.56 10.73 -9.06
CA ASN A 159 -27.41 10.61 -10.53
C ASN A 159 -28.52 11.23 -11.38
N SER A 160 -29.40 12.04 -10.80
CA SER A 160 -30.35 12.84 -11.59
C SER A 160 -29.67 14.00 -12.29
N ARG A 161 -30.20 14.40 -13.45
CA ARG A 161 -29.67 15.51 -14.26
C ARG A 161 -30.68 16.65 -14.29
N ARG A 162 -30.28 17.81 -13.77
CA ARG A 162 -31.08 19.03 -13.72
C ARG A 162 -30.70 19.95 -14.87
N CYS A 163 -31.63 20.21 -15.77
CA CYS A 163 -31.43 21.07 -16.93
C CYS A 163 -31.02 22.49 -16.51
N SER A 164 -29.93 23.02 -17.08
CA SER A 164 -29.46 24.37 -16.76
C SER A 164 -30.39 25.48 -17.26
N LYS A 165 -31.17 25.23 -18.32
CA LYS A 165 -32.04 26.23 -18.97
C LYS A 165 -33.43 26.36 -18.35
N CYS A 166 -34.10 25.25 -18.04
CA CYS A 166 -35.48 25.25 -17.52
C CYS A 166 -35.60 24.72 -16.08
N GLY A 167 -34.49 24.36 -15.44
CA GLY A 167 -34.45 23.87 -14.06
C GLY A 167 -35.08 22.49 -13.83
N TYR A 168 -35.62 21.84 -14.87
CA TYR A 168 -36.23 20.50 -14.80
C TYR A 168 -35.22 19.44 -14.39
N GLU A 169 -35.53 18.71 -13.32
CA GLU A 169 -34.73 17.59 -12.83
C GLU A 169 -35.28 16.26 -13.32
N GLU A 170 -34.43 15.46 -13.94
CA GLU A 170 -34.78 14.15 -14.48
C GLU A 170 -34.00 13.05 -13.74
N SER A 171 -34.74 12.23 -12.97
CA SER A 171 -34.19 11.04 -12.30
C SER A 171 -33.76 9.97 -13.31
N VAL A 172 -32.78 9.15 -12.92
CA VAL A 172 -32.37 7.92 -13.63
C VAL A 172 -33.55 6.96 -13.85
N THR A 173 -34.54 6.95 -12.94
CA THR A 173 -35.76 6.14 -13.05
C THR A 173 -36.88 6.78 -13.88
N THR A 174 -36.72 8.01 -14.38
CA THR A 174 -37.75 8.65 -15.23
C THR A 174 -37.64 8.14 -16.67
N TYR A 175 -38.76 7.85 -17.33
CA TYR A 175 -38.79 7.28 -18.70
C TYR A 175 -37.99 5.97 -18.84
N THR A 176 -38.02 5.16 -17.78
CA THR A 176 -37.49 3.80 -17.75
C THR A 176 -38.57 2.88 -17.17
N ILE A 177 -38.37 1.57 -17.30
CA ILE A 177 -39.27 0.56 -16.71
C ILE A 177 -39.40 0.68 -15.18
N PHE A 178 -38.44 1.34 -14.53
CA PHE A 178 -38.44 1.65 -13.10
C PHE A 178 -39.25 2.90 -12.73
N HIS A 179 -39.82 3.61 -13.71
CA HIS A 179 -40.61 4.81 -13.45
C HIS A 179 -41.85 4.50 -12.60
N GLY A 180 -42.02 5.24 -11.50
CA GLY A 180 -43.13 5.05 -10.55
C GLY A 180 -43.02 3.80 -9.66
N THR A 181 -41.96 3.01 -9.78
CA THR A 181 -41.80 1.75 -9.06
C THR A 181 -41.37 1.96 -7.61
N ARG A 182 -42.11 1.35 -6.66
CA ARG A 182 -41.79 1.35 -5.22
C ARG A 182 -40.96 0.14 -4.76
N ILE A 183 -40.56 -0.72 -5.68
CA ILE A 183 -39.67 -1.87 -5.41
C ILE A 183 -38.24 -1.33 -5.20
N PRO A 184 -37.48 -1.82 -4.21
CA PRO A 184 -36.05 -1.54 -4.09
C PRO A 184 -35.31 -1.82 -5.40
N ILE A 185 -34.48 -0.88 -5.86
CA ILE A 185 -33.98 -0.90 -7.25
C ILE A 185 -33.16 -2.16 -7.57
N ASN A 186 -32.35 -2.63 -6.63
CA ASN A 186 -31.59 -3.89 -6.72
C ASN A 186 -32.50 -5.11 -6.95
N LYS A 187 -33.62 -5.23 -6.20
CA LYS A 187 -34.61 -6.29 -6.40
C LYS A 187 -35.37 -6.14 -7.71
N ALA A 188 -35.64 -4.91 -8.14
CA ALA A 188 -36.30 -4.64 -9.42
C ALA A 188 -35.38 -5.02 -10.61
N PHE A 189 -34.09 -4.72 -10.53
CA PHE A 189 -33.04 -5.16 -11.45
C PHE A 189 -33.00 -6.70 -11.56
N TYR A 190 -32.90 -7.39 -10.43
CA TYR A 190 -32.87 -8.86 -10.43
C TYR A 190 -34.17 -9.46 -10.97
N MET A 191 -35.33 -8.82 -10.76
CA MET A 191 -36.60 -9.25 -11.37
C MET A 191 -36.57 -9.16 -12.91
N ILE A 192 -35.95 -8.13 -13.49
CA ILE A 192 -35.76 -8.03 -14.96
C ILE A 192 -34.86 -9.17 -15.44
N PHE A 193 -33.71 -9.38 -14.78
CA PHE A 193 -32.78 -10.45 -15.12
C PHE A 193 -33.47 -11.83 -15.10
N LEU A 194 -34.18 -12.19 -14.02
CA LEU A 194 -34.90 -13.46 -13.90
C LEU A 194 -35.97 -13.65 -14.99
N ILE A 195 -36.73 -12.59 -15.33
CA ILE A 195 -37.76 -12.66 -16.37
C ILE A 195 -37.12 -12.76 -17.76
N TYR A 196 -36.02 -12.06 -18.02
CA TYR A 196 -35.29 -12.15 -19.29
C TYR A 196 -34.64 -13.53 -19.48
N SER A 197 -33.87 -13.99 -18.50
CA SER A 197 -33.15 -15.28 -18.55
C SER A 197 -34.11 -16.46 -18.67
N SER A 198 -35.28 -16.41 -18.00
CA SER A 198 -36.35 -17.40 -18.17
C SER A 198 -37.17 -17.25 -19.46
N LYS A 199 -36.83 -16.30 -20.35
CA LYS A 199 -37.58 -15.97 -21.58
C LYS A 199 -39.06 -15.70 -21.31
N GLY A 200 -39.36 -15.03 -20.20
CA GLY A 200 -40.70 -14.72 -19.73
C GLY A 200 -41.46 -15.86 -19.06
N LYS A 201 -40.87 -17.06 -18.92
CA LYS A 201 -41.57 -18.25 -18.41
C LYS A 201 -41.70 -18.30 -16.88
N ILE A 202 -40.90 -17.54 -16.13
CA ILE A 202 -40.99 -17.54 -14.65
C ILE A 202 -42.36 -17.03 -14.16
N SER A 203 -42.88 -17.68 -13.11
CA SER A 203 -44.16 -17.36 -12.47
C SER A 203 -44.02 -16.24 -11.44
N SER A 204 -45.10 -15.49 -11.20
CA SER A 204 -45.12 -14.44 -10.17
C SER A 204 -44.92 -14.99 -8.76
N HIS A 205 -45.34 -16.23 -8.50
CA HIS A 205 -45.07 -16.93 -7.23
C HIS A 205 -43.58 -17.21 -7.06
N LYS A 206 -42.90 -17.73 -8.08
CA LYS A 206 -41.46 -18.02 -7.97
C LYS A 206 -40.63 -16.74 -7.83
N LEU A 207 -41.02 -15.65 -8.49
CA LEU A 207 -40.45 -14.32 -8.26
C LEU A 207 -40.71 -13.81 -6.84
N SER A 208 -41.88 -14.09 -6.26
CA SER A 208 -42.24 -13.70 -4.89
C SER A 208 -41.35 -14.38 -3.85
N GLU A 209 -41.12 -15.68 -4.01
CA GLU A 209 -40.18 -16.48 -3.20
C GLU A 209 -38.75 -15.93 -3.30
N ILE A 210 -38.19 -15.84 -4.51
CA ILE A 210 -36.78 -15.48 -4.73
C ILE A 210 -36.48 -14.06 -4.24
N LEU A 211 -37.37 -13.11 -4.49
CA LEU A 211 -37.12 -11.69 -4.20
C LEU A 211 -37.61 -11.27 -2.80
N SER A 212 -38.35 -12.11 -2.08
CA SER A 212 -39.10 -11.72 -0.87
C SER A 212 -39.89 -10.43 -1.10
N ILE A 213 -40.70 -10.41 -2.16
CA ILE A 213 -41.63 -9.33 -2.54
C ILE A 213 -43.02 -9.93 -2.66
N ARG A 214 -44.07 -9.17 -2.30
CA ARG A 214 -45.47 -9.59 -2.46
C ARG A 214 -45.78 -10.01 -3.90
N GLN A 215 -46.33 -11.20 -4.09
CA GLN A 215 -46.64 -11.80 -5.40
C GLN A 215 -47.38 -10.86 -6.37
N SER A 216 -48.32 -10.05 -5.88
CA SER A 216 -49.07 -9.11 -6.73
C SER A 216 -48.18 -8.00 -7.30
N THR A 217 -47.18 -7.55 -6.55
CA THR A 217 -46.16 -6.59 -7.01
C THR A 217 -45.25 -7.23 -8.06
N CYS A 218 -44.84 -8.48 -7.85
CA CYS A 218 -44.08 -9.26 -8.85
C CYS A 218 -44.88 -9.49 -10.14
N TRP A 219 -46.20 -9.73 -10.02
CA TRP A 219 -47.08 -9.88 -11.18
C TRP A 219 -47.22 -8.58 -11.97
N THR A 220 -47.51 -7.45 -11.31
CA THR A 220 -47.67 -6.15 -11.99
C THR A 220 -46.37 -5.68 -12.66
N PHE A 221 -45.23 -5.75 -11.97
CA PHE A 221 -43.96 -5.36 -12.55
C PHE A 221 -43.50 -6.34 -13.64
N GLY A 222 -43.67 -7.65 -13.40
CA GLY A 222 -43.38 -8.68 -14.39
C GLY A 222 -44.23 -8.59 -15.65
N ALA A 223 -45.49 -8.15 -15.56
CA ALA A 223 -46.32 -7.88 -16.73
C ALA A 223 -45.79 -6.70 -17.55
N ARG A 224 -45.33 -5.61 -16.91
CA ARG A 224 -44.65 -4.49 -17.60
C ARG A 224 -43.39 -4.97 -18.33
N ILE A 225 -42.56 -5.79 -17.68
CA ILE A 225 -41.35 -6.37 -18.29
C ILE A 225 -41.71 -7.25 -19.51
N LYS A 226 -42.66 -8.18 -19.36
CA LYS A 226 -43.08 -9.07 -20.45
C LYS A 226 -43.68 -8.32 -21.63
N LYS A 227 -44.40 -7.21 -21.40
CA LYS A 227 -44.87 -6.31 -22.46
C LYS A 227 -43.70 -5.71 -23.25
N VAL A 228 -42.73 -5.09 -22.56
CA VAL A 228 -41.55 -4.49 -23.22
C VAL A 228 -40.71 -5.55 -23.94
N MET A 229 -40.65 -6.79 -23.44
CA MET A 229 -40.00 -7.92 -24.14
C MET A 229 -40.68 -8.27 -25.46
N GLU A 230 -42.01 -8.27 -25.52
CA GLU A 230 -42.75 -8.55 -26.75
C GLU A 230 -42.63 -7.38 -27.74
N ASP A 231 -42.80 -6.13 -27.26
CA ASP A 231 -42.64 -4.91 -28.06
C ASP A 231 -41.24 -4.85 -28.72
N ARG A 232 -40.19 -5.32 -28.03
CA ARG A 232 -38.78 -5.30 -28.49
C ARG A 232 -38.26 -6.62 -29.04
N LYS A 233 -39.11 -7.63 -29.24
CA LYS A 233 -38.76 -8.99 -29.68
C LYS A 233 -37.86 -9.04 -30.93
N LYS A 234 -37.99 -8.09 -31.86
CA LYS A 234 -37.14 -7.97 -33.05
C LYS A 234 -35.71 -7.48 -32.72
N THR A 235 -35.58 -6.54 -31.78
CA THR A 235 -34.30 -6.00 -31.31
C THR A 235 -33.57 -7.02 -30.44
N LEU A 236 -34.28 -7.63 -29.49
CA LEU A 236 -33.75 -8.62 -28.57
C LEU A 236 -33.22 -9.88 -29.28
N LYS A 237 -33.80 -10.25 -30.44
CA LYS A 237 -33.26 -11.33 -31.28
C LYS A 237 -31.90 -11.03 -31.92
N LYS A 238 -31.52 -9.75 -32.05
CA LYS A 238 -30.23 -9.31 -32.60
C LYS A 238 -29.19 -9.01 -31.52
N THR A 239 -29.64 -8.68 -30.30
CA THR A 239 -28.75 -8.39 -29.17
C THR A 239 -28.25 -9.70 -28.55
N GLY A 240 -26.94 -9.82 -28.35
CA GLY A 240 -26.31 -10.98 -27.71
C GLY A 240 -26.56 -11.05 -26.19
N LYS A 241 -25.60 -11.61 -25.45
CA LYS A 241 -25.69 -11.91 -24.01
C LYS A 241 -26.25 -10.76 -23.14
N ASN A 242 -25.98 -9.50 -23.51
CA ASN A 242 -26.36 -8.31 -22.74
C ASN A 242 -27.81 -7.82 -22.97
N GLY A 243 -28.67 -8.60 -23.63
CA GLY A 243 -30.01 -8.14 -24.05
C GLY A 243 -31.01 -7.75 -22.94
N TRP A 244 -30.76 -8.05 -21.66
CA TRP A 244 -31.64 -7.61 -20.55
C TRP A 244 -31.46 -6.13 -20.16
N SER A 245 -30.40 -5.45 -20.64
CA SER A 245 -30.20 -4.01 -20.45
C SER A 245 -30.96 -3.18 -21.51
N GLN A 246 -31.37 -3.79 -22.62
CA GLN A 246 -32.62 -3.39 -23.28
C GLN A 246 -33.79 -3.63 -22.31
N LEU A 247 -35.03 -3.30 -22.64
CA LEU A 247 -36.16 -3.26 -21.68
C LEU A 247 -36.06 -2.18 -20.59
N VAL A 248 -34.86 -1.88 -20.07
CA VAL A 248 -34.66 -0.94 -18.96
C VAL A 248 -35.08 0.47 -19.35
N ILE A 249 -34.52 1.03 -20.41
CA ILE A 249 -34.94 2.32 -20.99
C ILE A 249 -36.22 2.11 -21.80
N GLU A 250 -37.19 3.02 -21.74
CA GLU A 250 -38.41 3.00 -22.59
C GLU A 250 -38.24 3.79 -23.89
#